data_AF-A0A4R8G9D2-F1
#
_entry.id   AF-A0A4R8G9D2-F1
#
_cell.length_a   1.000
_cell.length_b   1.000
_cell.length_c   1.000
_cell.angle_alpha   90.00
_cell.angle_beta   90.00
_cell.angle_gamma   90.00
#
_symmetry.space_group_name_H-M   'P 1'
#
loop_
_entity.id
_entity.type
_entity.pdbx_description
1 polymer ?
#
loop_
_entity_poly.entity_id
_entity_poly.type
_entity_poly.pdbx_seq_one_letter_code
_entity_poly.pdbx_strand_id
1 'polypeptide(L)' 'MMEDEKDCKSVITQLTASRSAIDKAIAVIVSSNLEQCIIENSEKGIESSMMIKEAVNLLVKSR' A
#
# COMPACT_ATOMS: atom_id res chain seq x y z
N MET A 1 19.45 2.52 -17.05
CA MET A 1 20.19 3.05 -15.88
C MET A 1 21.46 2.29 -15.60
N MET A 2 21.37 0.98 -15.29
CA MET A 2 22.56 0.13 -15.14
C MET A 2 23.23 -0.14 -16.49
N GLU A 3 22.43 -0.42 -17.53
CA GLU A 3 22.90 -0.53 -18.93
C GLU A 3 23.52 0.77 -19.46
N ASP A 4 23.13 1.92 -18.90
CA ASP A 4 23.68 3.25 -19.24
C ASP A 4 24.86 3.64 -18.32
N GLU A 5 25.37 2.72 -17.51
CA GLU A 5 26.48 2.91 -16.55
C GLU A 5 26.34 4.14 -15.64
N LYS A 6 25.10 4.50 -15.25
CA LYS A 6 24.86 5.63 -14.34
C LYS A 6 25.41 5.34 -12.95
N ASP A 7 25.81 6.39 -12.24
CA ASP A 7 26.38 6.29 -10.91
C ASP A 7 25.43 5.65 -9.89
N CYS A 8 26.00 5.00 -8.87
CA CYS A 8 25.22 4.27 -7.86
C CYS A 8 24.19 5.16 -7.14
N LYS A 9 24.47 6.44 -6.90
CA LYS A 9 23.53 7.35 -6.22
C LYS A 9 22.30 7.60 -7.09
N SER A 10 22.48 7.76 -8.41
CA SER A 10 21.37 7.87 -9.36
C SER A 10 20.51 6.60 -9.39
N VAL A 11 21.12 5.41 -9.42
CA VAL A 11 20.41 4.13 -9.39
C VAL A 11 19.61 3.97 -8.09
N ILE A 12 20.24 4.22 -6.94
CA ILE A 12 19.58 4.16 -5.61
C ILE A 12 18.41 5.15 -5.52
N THR A 13 18.58 6.36 -6.08
CA THR A 13 17.51 7.38 -6.08
C THR A 13 16.29 6.88 -6.84
N GLN A 14 16.48 6.26 -8.01
CA GLN A 14 15.38 5.74 -8.81
C GLN A 14 14.75 4.49 -8.19
N LEU A 15 15.52 3.60 -7.58
CA LEU A 15 14.97 2.47 -6.82
C LEU A 15 14.13 2.94 -5.63
N THR A 16 14.58 3.99 -4.94
CA THR A 16 13.84 4.61 -3.83
C THR A 16 12.55 5.27 -4.32
N ALA A 17 12.59 5.93 -5.48
CA ALA A 17 11.40 6.51 -6.11
C ALA A 17 10.38 5.42 -6.50
N SER A 18 10.84 4.32 -7.11
CA SER A 18 10.02 3.16 -7.45
C SER A 18 9.38 2.52 -6.21
N ARG A 19 10.16 2.30 -5.14
CA ARG A 19 9.62 1.81 -3.86
C ARG A 19 8.53 2.73 -3.32
N SER A 20 8.80 4.03 -3.27
CA SER A 20 7.84 5.03 -2.78
C SER A 20 6.55 5.08 -3.60
N ALA A 21 6.63 4.84 -4.91
CA ALA A 21 5.46 4.75 -5.78
C ALA A 21 4.65 3.47 -5.52
N ILE A 22 5.32 2.34 -5.32
CA ILE A 22 4.70 1.07 -4.97
C ILE A 22 3.98 1.17 -3.61
N ASP A 23 4.61 1.76 -2.59
CA ASP A 23 4.01 1.92 -1.27
C ASP A 23 2.72 2.76 -1.33
N LYS A 24 2.69 3.80 -2.16
CA LYS A 24 1.47 4.60 -2.41
C LYS A 24 0.39 3.80 -3.12
N ALA A 25 0.76 2.97 -4.11
CA ALA A 25 -0.18 2.12 -4.82
C ALA A 25 -0.80 1.08 -3.88
N ILE A 26 0.02 0.44 -3.02
CA ILE A 26 -0.45 -0.45 -1.96
C ILE A 26 -1.46 0.26 -1.06
N ALA A 27 -1.16 1.50 -0.65
CA ALA A 27 -2.06 2.25 0.22
C ALA A 27 -3.45 2.47 -0.40
N VAL A 28 -3.51 2.86 -1.68
CA VAL A 28 -4.77 3.07 -2.40
C VAL A 28 -5.54 1.76 -2.56
N ILE A 29 -4.87 0.66 -2.91
CA ILE A 29 -5.52 -0.63 -3.11
C ILE A 29 -6.12 -1.14 -1.79
N VAL A 30 -5.34 -1.10 -0.71
CA VAL A 30 -5.79 -1.57 0.62
C VAL A 30 -6.91 -0.69 1.16
N SER A 31 -6.83 0.65 1.01
CA SER A 31 -7.90 1.54 1.47
C SER A 31 -9.20 1.33 0.70
N SER A 32 -9.12 1.14 -0.62
CA SER A 32 -10.30 0.90 -1.45
C SER A 32 -10.97 -0.44 -1.10
N ASN A 33 -10.17 -1.48 -0.86
CA ASN A 33 -10.68 -2.77 -0.40
C ASN A 33 -11.32 -2.68 0.99
N LEU A 34 -10.71 -1.93 1.92
CA LEU A 34 -11.26 -1.73 3.25
C LEU A 34 -12.62 -1.00 3.21
N GLU A 35 -12.74 0.05 2.40
CA GLU A 35 -14.01 0.77 2.19
C GLU A 35 -15.12 -0.18 1.73
N GLN A 36 -14.83 -1.00 0.71
CA GLN A 36 -15.78 -1.99 0.21
C GLN A 36 -16.19 -2.99 1.32
N CYS A 37 -15.22 -3.52 2.08
CA CYS A 37 -15.50 -4.43 3.18
C CYS A 37 -16.40 -3.79 4.25
N ILE A 38 -16.20 -2.52 4.59
CA ILE A 38 -17.05 -1.81 5.57
C ILE A 38 -18.48 -1.67 5.05
N ILE A 39 -18.67 -1.29 3.78
CA ILE A 39 -19.99 -1.15 3.16
C ILE A 39 -20.72 -2.49 3.20
N GLU A 40 -20.09 -3.57 2.70
CA GLU A 40 -20.70 -4.90 2.65
C GLU A 40 -21.05 -5.46 4.03
N ASN A 41 -20.20 -5.22 5.04
CA ASN A 41 -20.47 -5.68 6.39
C ASN A 41 -21.54 -4.83 7.10
N SER A 42 -21.59 -3.52 6.83
CA SER A 42 -22.67 -2.66 7.33
C SER A 42 -24.04 -3.11 6.83
N GLU A 43 -24.14 -3.49 5.54
CA GLU A 43 -25.37 -4.04 4.97
C GLU A 43 -25.78 -5.38 5.59
N LYS A 44 -24.80 -6.17 6.04
CA LYS A 44 -25.01 -7.48 6.69
C LYS A 44 -25.15 -7.40 8.21
N GLY A 45 -25.01 -6.21 8.81
CA GLY A 45 -25.01 -6.02 10.27
C GLY A 45 -23.80 -6.65 10.98
N ILE A 46 -22.68 -6.82 10.28
CA ILE A 46 -21.46 -7.47 10.77
C ILE A 46 -20.48 -6.41 11.32
N GLU A 47 -19.95 -6.66 12.50
CA GLU A 47 -18.92 -5.83 13.14
C GLU A 47 -17.61 -5.82 12.31
N SER A 48 -17.20 -4.64 11.84
CA SER A 48 -16.06 -4.46 10.92
C SER A 48 -14.73 -4.12 11.63
N SER A 49 -14.72 -4.01 12.96
CA SER A 49 -13.57 -3.55 13.74
C SER A 49 -12.30 -4.41 13.58
N MET A 50 -12.45 -5.72 13.40
CA MET A 50 -11.34 -6.65 13.19
C MET A 50 -10.70 -6.48 11.80
N MET A 51 -11.51 -6.26 10.76
CA MET A 51 -11.04 -6.03 9.38
C MET A 51 -10.31 -4.68 9.25
N ILE A 52 -10.81 -3.65 9.93
CA ILE A 52 -10.14 -2.34 9.99
C ILE A 52 -8.74 -2.49 10.60
N LYS A 53 -8.61 -3.22 11.70
CA LYS A 53 -7.30 -3.49 12.33
C LYS A 53 -6.34 -4.19 11.39
N GLU A 54 -6.82 -5.19 10.64
CA GLU A 54 -5.98 -5.95 9.71
C GLU A 54 -5.48 -5.09 8.55
N ALA A 55 -6.37 -4.30 7.92
CA ALA A 55 -6.01 -3.39 6.84
C ALA A 55 -5.02 -2.31 7.30
N VAL A 56 -5.21 -1.73 8.49
CA VAL A 56 -4.25 -0.78 9.09
C VAL A 56 -2.89 -1.45 9.32
N ASN A 57 -2.87 -2.70 9.80
CA ASN A 57 -1.62 -3.44 10.00
C ASN A 57 -0.86 -3.67 8.68
N LEU A 58 -1.59 -4.00 7.60
CA LEU A 58 -1.00 -4.16 6.27
C LEU A 58 -0.41 -2.84 5.75
N LEU A 59 -1.11 -1.72 5.96
CA LEU A 59 -0.61 -0.38 5.60
C LEU A 59 0.65 0.00 6.38
N VAL A 60 0.69 -0.26 7.68
CA VAL A 60 1.85 0.06 8.53
C VAL A 60 3.08 -0.76 8.12
N LYS A 61 2.90 -2.05 7.78
CA LYS A 61 4.00 -2.94 7.34
C LYS A 61 4.52 -2.61 5.94
N SER A 62 3.75 -1.91 5.11
CA SER A 62 4.17 -1.52 3.77
C SER A 62 5.17 -0.36 3.74
N ARG A 63 5.43 0.31 4.88
CA ARG A 63 6.33 1.45 5.00
C ARG A 63 7.72 1.04 5.52
#